data_AF-A0A094YXC0-F1
#
_entry.id   AF-A0A094YXC0-F1
#
_cell.length_a   1.000
_cell.length_b   1.000
_cell.length_c   1.000
_cell.angle_alpha   90.00
_cell.angle_beta   90.00
_cell.angle_gamma   90.00
#
_symmetry.space_group_name_H-M   'P 1'
#
loop_
_entity.id
_entity.type
_entity.pdbx_description
1 polymer ?
#
loop_
_entity_poly.entity_id
_entity_poly.type
_entity_poly.pdbx_seq_one_letter_code
_entity_poly.pdbx_strand_id
1 'polypeptide(L)'
;MRLIPACFTEGGKEGAWPHPCCLRSFVFMAPSSPLADRLEHVRASIDAAARNAGRDPASVTLVAVSKFHPASSIEDAIAAGQRVFGENRVQEAAAKFPPLRQTTPDLRLHLIGGLQTNKARDAVRLADMIESLDRPALADALAHAAEIVGRLPELLIEVNTGDEPQKFGVPREDADAFIRTCRQRFGNKLRGLMCIPPAQEDATPHFQLLRSMAQEHGLPMLSMGMSADYPQAIAQGATMVRVGTAIFGPRPAST
;
A
#
# COMPACT_ATOMS: atom_id res chain seq x y z
N MET A 1 53.47 50.74 1.27
CA MET A 1 53.89 51.57 0.12
C MET A 1 52.62 51.92 -0.67
N ARG A 2 51.93 53.01 -0.26
CA ARG A 2 51.62 54.20 -1.09
C ARG A 2 50.88 53.83 -2.40
N LEU A 3 49.60 54.17 -2.61
CA LEU A 3 49.04 55.53 -2.62
C LEU A 3 47.51 55.54 -2.42
N ILE A 4 47.05 56.56 -1.69
CA ILE A 4 45.70 57.15 -1.72
C ILE A 4 45.67 58.15 -2.91
N PRO A 5 44.48 58.47 -3.46
CA PRO A 5 44.07 59.86 -3.37
C PRO A 5 42.63 60.00 -2.88
N ALA A 6 42.44 60.98 -2.00
CA ALA A 6 41.17 61.52 -1.56
C ALA A 6 41.00 62.90 -2.21
N CYS A 7 39.80 63.19 -2.71
CA CYS A 7 39.25 64.51 -3.06
C CYS A 7 37.83 64.27 -3.59
N PHE A 8 36.81 65.08 -3.39
CA PHE A 8 36.50 66.18 -2.48
C PHE A 8 34.96 66.37 -2.63
N THR A 9 34.32 66.76 -1.53
CA THR A 9 32.96 67.31 -1.31
C THR A 9 32.05 67.68 -2.50
N GLU A 10 30.74 67.39 -2.41
CA GLU A 10 29.64 68.34 -2.09
C GLU A 10 28.24 67.76 -2.42
N GLY A 11 27.24 68.13 -1.61
CA GLY A 11 25.88 68.34 -2.12
C GLY A 11 24.85 67.22 -2.01
N GLY A 12 24.11 67.19 -0.90
CA GLY A 12 22.65 67.32 -0.88
C GLY A 12 21.74 66.23 -1.47
N LYS A 13 20.78 65.84 -0.60
CA LYS A 13 19.40 65.38 -0.86
C LYS A 13 19.10 63.88 -0.67
N GLU A 14 18.30 63.66 0.37
CA GLU A 14 17.32 62.61 0.64
C GLU A 14 16.88 61.78 -0.58
N GLY A 15 16.83 60.46 -0.42
CA GLY A 15 16.14 59.58 -1.36
C GLY A 15 16.44 58.09 -1.21
N ALA A 16 15.55 57.39 -0.50
CA ALA A 16 15.15 56.00 -0.71
C ALA A 16 16.22 54.87 -0.76
N TRP A 17 16.20 54.02 0.26
CA TRP A 17 16.72 52.65 0.24
C TRP A 17 15.85 51.78 -0.69
N PRO A 18 16.41 50.98 -1.61
CA PRO A 18 15.65 49.87 -2.18
C PRO A 18 15.73 48.66 -1.23
N HIS A 19 14.55 48.18 -0.84
CA HIS A 19 14.35 46.96 -0.06
C HIS A 19 14.95 45.72 -0.75
N PRO A 20 15.53 44.77 0.00
CA PRO A 20 15.85 43.45 -0.50
C PRO A 20 14.64 42.54 -0.26
N CYS A 21 13.76 42.39 -1.25
CA CYS A 21 12.71 41.38 -1.12
C CYS A 21 12.25 40.89 -2.49
N CYS A 22 12.85 39.79 -2.94
CA CYS A 22 12.22 38.73 -3.74
C CYS A 22 13.29 37.67 -4.09
N LEU A 23 13.82 36.96 -3.09
CA LEU A 23 14.36 35.62 -3.36
C LEU A 23 13.15 34.69 -3.48
N ARG A 24 12.72 34.44 -4.71
CA ARG A 24 11.95 33.23 -5.05
C ARG A 24 12.80 32.05 -4.61
N SER A 25 12.39 31.36 -3.55
CA SER A 25 12.89 30.03 -3.23
C SER A 25 12.55 29.12 -4.39
N PHE A 26 13.49 28.95 -5.32
CA PHE A 26 13.51 27.81 -6.22
C PHE A 26 13.71 26.59 -5.33
N VAL A 27 12.61 25.89 -5.04
CA VAL A 27 12.69 24.52 -4.54
C VAL A 27 13.36 23.73 -5.64
N PHE A 28 14.61 23.34 -5.40
CA PHE A 28 15.37 22.48 -6.29
C PHE A 28 14.69 21.11 -6.27
N MET A 29 13.82 20.86 -7.25
CA MET A 29 13.19 19.57 -7.43
C MET A 29 14.28 18.64 -7.94
N ALA A 30 14.75 17.73 -7.08
CA ALA A 30 15.68 16.69 -7.48
C ALA A 30 15.08 15.92 -8.67
N PRO A 31 15.90 15.49 -9.65
CA PRO A 31 15.39 14.70 -10.77
C PRO A 31 14.66 13.47 -10.23
N SER A 32 13.39 13.30 -10.63
CA SER A 32 12.57 12.17 -10.22
C SER A 32 13.18 10.88 -10.76
N SER A 33 13.24 9.85 -9.91
CA SER A 33 13.68 8.53 -10.37
C SER A 33 12.62 7.91 -11.29
N PRO A 34 12.98 7.02 -12.22
CA PRO A 34 11.98 6.33 -13.06
C PRO A 34 10.92 5.57 -12.25
N LEU A 35 11.23 5.18 -11.01
CA LEU A 35 10.27 4.60 -10.08
C LEU A 35 9.30 5.65 -9.54
N ALA A 36 9.78 6.83 -9.17
CA ALA A 36 8.95 7.93 -8.71
C ALA A 36 7.94 8.36 -9.78
N ASP A 37 8.37 8.50 -11.04
CA ASP A 37 7.47 8.83 -12.17
C ASP A 37 6.37 7.78 -12.34
N ARG A 38 6.73 6.50 -12.29
CA ARG A 38 5.77 5.39 -12.39
C ARG A 38 4.78 5.40 -11.22
N LEU A 39 5.26 5.65 -10.00
CA LEU A 39 4.42 5.74 -8.82
C LEU A 39 3.42 6.90 -8.92
N GLU A 40 3.88 8.08 -9.37
CA GLU A 40 3.02 9.24 -9.61
C GLU A 40 1.95 8.92 -10.67
N HIS A 41 2.34 8.26 -11.77
CA HIS A 41 1.41 7.86 -12.82
C HIS A 41 0.32 6.89 -12.30
N VAL A 42 0.71 5.91 -11.49
CA VAL A 42 -0.25 4.98 -10.86
C VAL A 42 -1.19 5.72 -9.91
N ARG A 43 -0.68 6.64 -9.09
CA ARG A 43 -1.52 7.46 -8.19
C ARG A 43 -2.52 8.31 -8.98
N ALA A 44 -2.07 8.99 -10.03
CA ALA A 44 -2.94 9.80 -10.89
C ALA A 44 -4.04 8.95 -11.56
N SER A 45 -3.72 7.72 -11.97
CA SER A 45 -4.69 6.78 -12.53
C SER A 45 -5.73 6.31 -11.51
N ILE A 46 -5.30 6.01 -10.27
CA ILE A 46 -6.21 5.67 -9.15
C ILE A 46 -7.14 6.84 -8.84
N ASP A 47 -6.59 8.05 -8.76
CA ASP A 47 -7.35 9.29 -8.55
C ASP A 47 -8.43 9.49 -9.62
N ALA A 48 -8.05 9.32 -10.90
CA ALA A 48 -8.99 9.45 -12.01
C ALA A 48 -10.08 8.37 -11.96
N ALA A 49 -9.71 7.11 -11.68
CA ALA A 49 -10.66 6.01 -11.55
C ALA A 49 -11.66 6.24 -10.40
N ALA A 50 -11.18 6.75 -9.25
CA ALA A 50 -12.03 7.08 -8.11
C ALA A 50 -13.01 8.21 -8.46
N ARG A 51 -12.54 9.30 -9.06
CA ARG A 51 -13.40 10.43 -9.50
C ARG A 51 -14.43 9.98 -10.53
N ASN A 52 -14.04 9.17 -11.51
CA ASN A 52 -14.96 8.62 -12.52
C ASN A 52 -16.05 7.72 -11.90
N ALA A 53 -15.73 7.04 -10.81
CA ALA A 53 -16.68 6.25 -10.03
C ALA A 53 -17.52 7.09 -9.04
N GLY A 54 -17.37 8.42 -9.03
CA GLY A 54 -18.06 9.31 -8.09
C GLY A 54 -17.57 9.18 -6.64
N ARG A 55 -16.32 8.76 -6.44
CA ARG A 55 -15.73 8.51 -5.12
C ARG A 55 -14.59 9.50 -4.83
N ASP A 56 -14.35 9.73 -3.54
CA ASP A 56 -13.15 10.42 -3.07
C ASP A 56 -11.90 9.58 -3.36
N PRO A 57 -10.89 10.11 -4.08
CA PRO A 57 -9.60 9.45 -4.24
C PRO A 57 -8.96 8.98 -2.94
N ALA A 58 -9.13 9.73 -1.84
CA ALA A 58 -8.57 9.35 -0.54
C ALA A 58 -9.22 8.08 0.05
N SER A 59 -10.34 7.61 -0.51
CA SER A 59 -10.98 6.35 -0.12
C SER A 59 -10.30 5.09 -0.69
N VAL A 60 -9.29 5.26 -1.55
CA VAL A 60 -8.55 4.16 -2.18
C VAL A 60 -7.09 4.20 -1.78
N THR A 61 -6.66 3.20 -1.02
CA THR A 61 -5.25 3.03 -0.64
C THR A 61 -4.49 2.26 -1.72
N LEU A 62 -3.39 2.84 -2.18
CA LEU A 62 -2.42 2.12 -3.03
C LEU A 62 -1.49 1.27 -2.15
N VAL A 63 -1.55 -0.05 -2.31
CA VAL A 63 -0.60 -1.00 -1.73
C VAL A 63 0.48 -1.32 -2.77
N ALA A 64 1.69 -0.81 -2.57
CA ALA A 64 2.82 -1.03 -3.49
C ALA A 64 3.44 -2.42 -3.25
N VAL A 65 3.30 -3.33 -4.22
CA VAL A 65 3.73 -4.73 -4.08
C VAL A 65 5.22 -4.87 -4.43
N SER A 66 6.07 -5.03 -3.42
CA SER A 66 7.54 -5.00 -3.53
C SER A 66 8.22 -6.36 -3.63
N LYS A 67 7.44 -7.45 -3.78
CA LYS A 67 7.97 -8.82 -3.89
C LYS A 67 9.03 -8.92 -5.00
N PHE A 68 10.11 -9.66 -4.73
CA PHE A 68 11.29 -9.84 -5.58
C PHE A 68 12.18 -8.60 -5.78
N HIS A 69 11.79 -7.41 -5.32
CA HIS A 69 12.62 -6.21 -5.45
C HIS A 69 13.51 -6.00 -4.21
N PRO A 70 14.74 -5.49 -4.37
CA PRO A 70 15.65 -5.23 -3.25
C PRO A 70 15.14 -4.10 -2.36
N ALA A 71 15.71 -3.98 -1.14
CA ALA A 71 15.37 -2.92 -0.20
C ALA A 71 15.58 -1.51 -0.80
N SER A 72 16.60 -1.32 -1.64
CA SER A 72 16.86 -0.04 -2.31
C SER A 72 15.69 0.45 -3.18
N SER A 73 14.99 -0.45 -3.87
CA SER A 73 13.79 -0.07 -4.63
C SER A 73 12.64 0.36 -3.71
N ILE A 74 12.59 -0.18 -2.49
CA ILE A 74 11.60 0.23 -1.47
C ILE A 74 11.99 1.61 -0.92
N GLU A 75 13.28 1.86 -0.67
CA GLU A 75 13.81 3.17 -0.26
C GLU A 75 13.48 4.26 -1.29
N ASP A 76 13.66 3.97 -2.58
CA ASP A 76 13.26 4.88 -3.67
C ASP A 76 11.75 5.20 -3.63
N ALA A 77 10.91 4.19 -3.40
CA ALA A 77 9.47 4.37 -3.28
C ALA A 77 9.11 5.19 -2.02
N ILE A 78 9.81 4.99 -0.91
CA ILE A 78 9.66 5.74 0.33
C ILE A 78 10.03 7.21 0.14
N ALA A 79 11.13 7.47 -0.56
CA ALA A 79 11.57 8.83 -0.92
C ALA A 79 10.52 9.53 -1.80
N ALA A 80 9.83 8.79 -2.68
CA ALA A 80 8.68 9.26 -3.45
C ALA A 80 7.35 9.32 -2.65
N GLY A 81 7.41 9.18 -1.32
CA GLY A 81 6.26 9.33 -0.42
C GLY A 81 5.37 8.09 -0.29
N GLN A 82 5.77 6.91 -0.78
CA GLN A 82 5.01 5.69 -0.54
C GLN A 82 5.17 5.22 0.91
N ARG A 83 4.07 4.77 1.52
CA ARG A 83 4.06 4.29 2.90
C ARG A 83 3.46 2.90 3.08
N VAL A 84 2.56 2.48 2.19
CA VAL A 84 1.87 1.18 2.30
C VAL A 84 2.45 0.21 1.27
N PHE A 85 3.00 -0.90 1.75
CA PHE A 85 3.65 -1.92 0.92
C PHE A 85 3.01 -3.30 1.13
N GLY A 86 3.05 -4.12 0.08
CA GLY A 86 2.59 -5.50 0.10
C GLY A 86 3.72 -6.48 -0.19
N GLU A 87 3.85 -7.52 0.64
CA GLU A 87 4.78 -8.64 0.42
C GLU A 87 4.06 -9.98 0.39
N ASN A 88 4.55 -10.89 -0.44
CA ASN A 88 3.96 -12.22 -0.57
C ASN A 88 4.55 -13.23 0.43
N ARG A 89 5.76 -12.98 0.95
CA ARG A 89 6.51 -13.95 1.77
C ARG A 89 6.99 -13.29 3.06
N VAL A 90 6.69 -13.91 4.19
CA VAL A 90 7.07 -13.41 5.53
C VAL A 90 8.58 -13.26 5.67
N GLN A 91 9.35 -14.21 5.14
CA GLN A 91 10.81 -14.25 5.24
C GLN A 91 11.45 -13.09 4.46
N GLU A 92 10.94 -12.83 3.26
CA GLU A 92 11.39 -11.72 2.43
C GLU A 92 11.07 -10.38 3.10
N ALA A 93 9.86 -10.25 3.64
CA ALA A 93 9.47 -9.06 4.38
C ALA A 93 10.32 -8.85 5.65
N ALA A 94 10.62 -9.92 6.39
CA ALA A 94 11.43 -9.87 7.62
C ALA A 94 12.87 -9.44 7.35
N ALA A 95 13.40 -9.71 6.15
CA ALA A 95 14.74 -9.28 5.75
C ALA A 95 14.80 -7.78 5.40
N LYS A 96 13.71 -7.20 4.88
CA LYS A 96 13.70 -5.81 4.35
C LYS A 96 13.08 -4.79 5.32
N PHE A 97 11.93 -5.09 5.90
CA PHE A 97 11.09 -4.08 6.54
C PHE A 97 11.53 -3.63 7.94
N PRO A 98 12.12 -4.47 8.82
CA PRO A 98 12.55 -4.00 10.12
C PRO A 98 13.60 -2.87 10.06
N PRO A 99 14.66 -2.96 9.22
CA PRO A 99 15.58 -1.83 9.02
C PRO A 99 14.88 -0.59 8.44
N LEU A 100 14.03 -0.76 7.41
CA LEU A 100 13.33 0.36 6.77
C LEU A 100 12.40 1.11 7.73
N ARG A 101 11.79 0.41 8.69
CA ARG A 101 10.94 1.02 9.72
C ARG A 101 11.72 1.82 10.77
N GLN A 102 13.01 1.56 10.95
CA GLN A 102 13.84 2.36 11.85
C GLN A 102 14.02 3.79 11.31
N THR A 103 14.09 3.94 9.98
CA THR A 103 14.23 5.25 9.32
C THR A 103 12.88 5.86 8.93
N THR A 104 11.85 5.03 8.74
CA THR A 104 10.50 5.47 8.33
C THR A 104 9.43 4.80 9.20
N PRO A 105 9.15 5.34 10.41
CA PRO A 105 8.27 4.68 11.40
C PRO A 105 6.80 4.55 11.00
N ASP A 106 6.33 5.35 10.03
CA ASP A 106 4.96 5.34 9.51
C ASP A 106 4.73 4.32 8.38
N LEU A 107 5.75 3.51 8.03
CA LEU A 107 5.63 2.42 7.07
C LEU A 107 4.61 1.37 7.49
N ARG A 108 3.69 1.05 6.57
CA ARG A 108 2.71 -0.03 6.71
C ARG A 108 3.04 -1.19 5.79
N LEU A 109 2.99 -2.40 6.34
CA LEU A 109 3.25 -3.63 5.61
C LEU A 109 2.04 -4.55 5.64
N HIS A 110 1.59 -4.95 4.46
CA HIS A 110 0.53 -5.90 4.24
C HIS A 110 1.13 -7.23 3.77
N LEU A 111 0.72 -8.33 4.38
CA LEU A 111 1.00 -9.68 3.87
C LEU A 111 -0.15 -10.13 3.00
N ILE A 112 0.13 -10.29 1.70
CA ILE A 112 -0.89 -10.51 0.66
C ILE A 112 -0.74 -11.86 -0.05
N GLY A 113 0.26 -12.66 0.32
CA GLY A 113 0.46 -14.00 -0.19
C GLY A 113 0.06 -15.05 0.84
N GLY A 114 -0.33 -16.24 0.36
CA GLY A 114 -0.76 -17.36 1.21
C GLY A 114 0.18 -17.61 2.40
N LEU A 115 -0.41 -17.65 3.60
CA LEU A 115 0.34 -17.71 4.85
C LEU A 115 0.37 -19.14 5.42
N GLN A 116 1.57 -19.64 5.67
CA GLN A 116 1.79 -20.91 6.36
C GLN A 116 1.57 -20.72 7.87
N THR A 117 0.91 -21.68 8.52
CA THR A 117 0.56 -21.61 9.96
C THR A 117 1.80 -21.49 10.85
N ASN A 118 2.88 -22.19 10.51
CA ASN A 118 4.16 -22.10 11.23
C ASN A 118 4.86 -20.74 11.10
N LYS A 119 4.39 -19.85 10.22
CA LYS A 119 4.88 -18.47 10.08
C LYS A 119 3.95 -17.43 10.70
N ALA A 120 2.82 -17.84 11.28
CA ALA A 120 1.83 -16.93 11.87
C ALA A 120 2.45 -16.00 12.93
N ARG A 121 3.33 -16.52 13.80
CA ARG A 121 4.00 -15.71 14.82
C ARG A 121 4.85 -14.58 14.24
N ASP A 122 5.64 -14.89 13.21
CA ASP A 122 6.51 -13.90 12.58
C ASP A 122 5.69 -12.90 11.75
N ALA A 123 4.63 -13.37 11.08
CA ALA A 123 3.67 -12.52 10.39
C ALA A 123 2.98 -11.53 11.36
N VAL A 124 2.49 -12.01 12.50
CA VAL A 124 1.88 -11.17 13.55
C VAL A 124 2.87 -10.16 14.11
N ARG A 125 4.15 -10.52 14.29
CA ARG A 125 5.17 -9.56 14.74
C ARG A 125 5.42 -8.47 13.70
N LEU A 126 5.43 -8.83 12.42
CA LEU A 126 5.91 -7.97 11.34
C LEU A 126 4.82 -7.11 10.67
N ALA A 127 3.64 -7.66 10.37
CA ALA A 127 2.67 -7.04 9.47
C ALA A 127 1.75 -6.02 10.15
N ASP A 128 1.34 -4.97 9.46
CA ASP A 128 0.22 -4.12 9.90
C ASP A 128 -1.12 -4.74 9.52
N MET A 129 -1.16 -5.45 8.38
CA MET A 129 -2.33 -6.15 7.88
C MET A 129 -1.95 -7.52 7.29
N ILE A 130 -2.79 -8.52 7.50
CA ILE A 130 -2.72 -9.83 6.84
C ILE A 130 -3.98 -9.98 6.00
N GLU A 131 -3.83 -10.02 4.69
CA GLU A 131 -4.94 -10.04 3.75
C GLU A 131 -5.32 -11.44 3.26
N SER A 132 -4.51 -12.45 3.63
CA SER A 132 -4.57 -13.82 3.11
C SER A 132 -5.14 -14.81 4.14
N LEU A 133 -6.10 -14.40 4.99
CA LEU A 133 -6.75 -15.33 5.92
C LEU A 133 -7.77 -16.17 5.15
N ASP A 134 -7.46 -17.45 4.93
CA ASP A 134 -8.14 -18.28 3.94
C ASP A 134 -8.71 -19.60 4.51
N ARG A 135 -8.43 -19.94 5.78
CA ARG A 135 -8.86 -21.23 6.38
C ARG A 135 -8.87 -21.23 7.91
N PRO A 136 -9.68 -22.11 8.55
CA PRO A 136 -9.75 -22.23 10.01
C PRO A 136 -8.40 -22.44 10.70
N ALA A 137 -7.57 -23.34 10.17
CA ALA A 137 -6.25 -23.62 10.75
C ALA A 137 -5.33 -22.38 10.78
N LEU A 138 -5.48 -21.46 9.81
CA LEU A 138 -4.73 -20.21 9.82
C LEU A 138 -5.30 -19.21 10.83
N ALA A 139 -6.63 -19.15 10.97
CA ALA A 139 -7.27 -18.35 12.03
C ALA A 139 -6.82 -18.82 13.43
N ASP A 140 -6.71 -20.13 13.65
CA ASP A 140 -6.17 -20.71 14.88
C ASP A 140 -4.73 -20.27 15.16
N ALA A 141 -3.87 -20.41 14.15
CA ALA A 141 -2.47 -20.02 14.27
C ALA A 141 -2.29 -18.53 14.53
N LEU A 142 -3.11 -17.66 13.91
CA LEU A 142 -3.06 -16.21 14.11
C LEU A 142 -3.54 -15.80 15.51
N ALA A 143 -4.59 -16.43 16.03
CA ALA A 143 -5.06 -16.17 17.39
C ALA A 143 -3.99 -16.54 18.43
N HIS A 144 -3.44 -17.75 18.33
CA HIS A 144 -2.37 -18.18 19.23
C HIS A 144 -1.12 -17.32 19.11
N ALA A 145 -0.74 -16.92 17.89
CA ALA A 145 0.36 -15.99 17.67
C ALA A 145 0.09 -14.61 18.30
N ALA A 146 -1.16 -14.12 18.24
CA ALA A 146 -1.54 -12.85 18.85
C ALA A 146 -1.39 -12.86 20.38
N GLU A 147 -1.77 -13.97 21.02
CA GLU A 147 -1.58 -14.17 22.46
C GLU A 147 -0.09 -14.13 22.84
N ILE A 148 0.78 -14.81 22.07
CA ILE A 148 2.22 -14.85 22.32
C ILE A 148 2.89 -13.48 22.11
N VAL A 149 2.52 -12.77 21.04
CA VAL A 149 3.17 -11.52 20.65
C VAL A 149 2.56 -10.31 21.39
N GLY A 150 1.34 -10.43 21.91
CA GLY A 150 0.61 -9.35 22.58
C GLY A 150 0.00 -8.33 21.61
N ARG A 151 -0.17 -8.69 20.33
CA ARG A 151 -0.82 -7.83 19.32
C ARG A 151 -1.42 -8.66 18.19
N LEU A 152 -2.35 -8.05 17.45
CA LEU A 152 -2.92 -8.63 16.23
C LEU A 152 -2.95 -7.56 15.11
N PRO A 153 -2.33 -7.84 13.94
CA PRO A 153 -2.54 -7.04 12.72
C PRO A 153 -4.01 -6.96 12.34
N GLU A 154 -4.38 -6.01 11.49
CA GLU A 154 -5.69 -6.06 10.84
C GLU A 154 -5.76 -7.27 9.91
N LEU A 155 -6.95 -7.86 9.79
CA LEU A 155 -7.17 -9.08 9.03
C LEU A 155 -8.18 -8.81 7.92
N LEU A 156 -7.87 -9.29 6.72
CA LEU A 156 -8.86 -9.52 5.66
C LEU A 156 -8.97 -11.02 5.39
N ILE A 157 -10.17 -11.46 5.05
CA ILE A 157 -10.40 -12.83 4.57
C ILE A 157 -10.24 -12.88 3.06
N GLU A 158 -9.42 -13.80 2.58
CA GLU A 158 -9.29 -14.08 1.15
C GLU A 158 -10.45 -15.00 0.72
N VAL A 159 -11.27 -14.54 -0.21
CA VAL A 159 -12.39 -15.32 -0.77
C VAL A 159 -12.01 -15.77 -2.17
N ASN A 160 -12.13 -17.07 -2.43
CA ASN A 160 -11.94 -17.66 -3.76
C ASN A 160 -13.20 -17.41 -4.60
N THR A 161 -13.35 -16.20 -5.14
CA THR A 161 -14.54 -15.79 -5.87
C THR A 161 -14.76 -16.54 -7.20
N GLY A 162 -13.75 -17.26 -7.68
CA GLY A 162 -13.83 -18.06 -8.91
C GLY A 162 -14.01 -19.56 -8.67
N ASP A 163 -14.03 -20.02 -7.41
CA ASP A 163 -14.00 -21.44 -7.01
C ASP A 163 -12.94 -22.26 -7.78
N GLU A 164 -11.79 -21.66 -8.03
CA GLU A 164 -10.65 -22.33 -8.66
C GLU A 164 -9.94 -23.20 -7.61
N PRO A 165 -10.00 -24.55 -7.66
CA PRO A 165 -9.50 -25.42 -6.60
C PRO A 165 -7.98 -25.29 -6.37
N GLN A 166 -7.25 -24.83 -7.38
CA GLN A 166 -5.81 -24.56 -7.33
C GLN A 166 -5.44 -23.25 -6.61
N LYS A 167 -6.40 -22.35 -6.35
CA LYS A 167 -6.15 -21.04 -5.76
C LYS A 167 -6.42 -21.03 -4.25
N PHE A 168 -5.74 -20.12 -3.57
CA PHE A 168 -6.02 -19.82 -2.16
C PHE A 168 -7.37 -19.11 -2.01
N GLY A 169 -7.82 -19.02 -0.76
CA GLY A 169 -9.06 -18.37 -0.40
C GLY A 169 -10.15 -19.36 0.01
N VAL A 170 -11.08 -18.86 0.82
CA VAL A 170 -12.25 -19.60 1.28
C VAL A 170 -13.20 -19.82 0.09
N PRO A 171 -13.71 -21.04 -0.14
CA PRO A 171 -14.77 -21.27 -1.12
C PRO A 171 -15.97 -20.35 -0.90
N ARG A 172 -16.65 -19.94 -1.98
CA ARG A 172 -17.76 -18.98 -1.87
C ARG A 172 -18.87 -19.46 -0.92
N GLU A 173 -19.18 -20.75 -0.97
CA GLU A 173 -20.21 -21.38 -0.14
C GLU A 173 -19.90 -21.38 1.35
N ASP A 174 -18.61 -21.41 1.71
CA ASP A 174 -18.15 -21.45 3.10
C ASP A 174 -17.87 -20.05 3.66
N ALA A 175 -17.72 -19.05 2.79
CA ALA A 175 -17.19 -17.74 3.15
C ALA A 175 -18.05 -17.02 4.19
N ASP A 176 -19.39 -17.08 4.09
CA ASP A 176 -20.28 -16.46 5.07
C ASP A 176 -20.12 -17.04 6.48
N ALA A 177 -20.04 -18.37 6.58
CA ALA A 177 -19.84 -19.05 7.85
C ALA A 177 -18.46 -18.72 8.43
N PHE A 178 -17.44 -18.67 7.58
CA PHE A 178 -16.08 -18.34 7.98
C PHE A 178 -15.93 -16.88 8.44
N ILE A 179 -16.56 -15.93 7.74
CA ILE A 179 -16.59 -14.51 8.12
C ILE A 179 -17.23 -14.34 9.50
N ARG A 180 -18.39 -14.97 9.75
CA ARG A 180 -19.06 -14.91 11.06
C ARG A 180 -18.16 -15.46 12.18
N THR A 181 -17.54 -16.61 11.94
CA THR A 181 -16.60 -17.23 12.89
C THR A 181 -15.41 -16.31 13.19
N CYS A 182 -14.78 -15.76 12.16
CA CYS A 182 -13.65 -14.85 12.32
C CYS A 182 -14.05 -13.53 12.98
N ARG A 183 -15.25 -13.01 12.71
CA ARG A 183 -15.77 -11.78 13.33
C ARG A 183 -16.00 -11.98 14.83
N GLN A 184 -16.54 -13.12 15.24
CA GLN A 184 -16.67 -13.48 16.66
C GLN A 184 -15.32 -13.58 17.35
N ARG A 185 -14.32 -14.17 16.66
CA ARG A 185 -12.99 -14.42 17.22
C ARG A 185 -12.11 -13.18 17.30
N PHE A 186 -12.09 -12.38 16.24
CA PHE A 186 -11.14 -11.28 16.07
C PHE A 186 -11.77 -9.89 16.28
N GLY A 187 -13.10 -9.81 16.39
CA GLY A 187 -13.82 -8.57 16.63
C GLY A 187 -13.46 -7.49 15.61
N ASN A 188 -13.02 -6.33 16.10
CA ASN A 188 -12.65 -5.18 15.28
C ASN A 188 -11.35 -5.37 14.47
N LYS A 189 -10.60 -6.46 14.68
CA LYS A 189 -9.41 -6.75 13.88
C LYS A 189 -9.75 -7.35 12.53
N LEU A 190 -10.92 -7.96 12.36
CA LEU A 190 -11.42 -8.33 11.04
C LEU A 190 -11.99 -7.08 10.37
N ARG A 191 -11.32 -6.59 9.32
CA ARG A 191 -11.66 -5.31 8.68
C ARG A 191 -12.33 -5.43 7.32
N GLY A 192 -12.22 -6.58 6.66
CA GLY A 192 -12.59 -6.65 5.25
C GLY A 192 -12.36 -7.99 4.59
N LEU A 193 -12.52 -7.96 3.28
CA LEU A 193 -12.34 -9.09 2.39
C LEU A 193 -11.28 -8.76 1.32
N MET A 194 -10.69 -9.80 0.78
CA MET A 194 -9.72 -9.77 -0.30
C MET A 194 -10.09 -10.81 -1.35
N CYS A 195 -9.86 -10.53 -2.63
CA CYS A 195 -9.93 -11.55 -3.67
C CYS A 195 -8.86 -11.36 -4.75
N ILE A 196 -8.58 -12.46 -5.44
CA ILE A 196 -7.76 -12.50 -6.66
C ILE A 196 -8.59 -13.25 -7.72
N PRO A 197 -9.29 -12.52 -8.60
CA PRO A 197 -10.11 -13.13 -9.66
C PRO A 197 -9.31 -14.07 -10.60
N PRO A 198 -9.99 -14.96 -11.34
CA PRO A 198 -9.41 -15.67 -12.49
C PRO A 198 -8.76 -14.71 -13.48
N ALA A 199 -7.54 -15.00 -13.93
CA ALA A 199 -6.74 -14.05 -14.70
C ALA A 199 -7.22 -13.85 -16.15
N GLN A 200 -8.06 -14.75 -16.66
CA GLN A 200 -8.53 -14.78 -18.05
C GLN A 200 -10.03 -14.51 -18.17
N GLU A 201 -10.66 -14.03 -17.09
CA GLU A 201 -12.09 -13.74 -17.03
C GLU A 201 -12.32 -12.27 -16.72
N ASP A 202 -13.55 -11.80 -16.94
CA ASP A 202 -13.95 -10.48 -16.46
C ASP A 202 -13.93 -10.48 -14.93
N ALA A 203 -13.11 -9.60 -14.34
CA ALA A 203 -12.98 -9.47 -12.90
C ALA A 203 -14.22 -8.82 -12.23
N THR A 204 -15.06 -8.13 -13.01
CA THR A 204 -16.18 -7.32 -12.52
C THR A 204 -17.18 -8.12 -11.67
N PRO A 205 -17.68 -9.30 -12.08
CA PRO A 205 -18.61 -10.08 -11.26
C PRO A 205 -18.00 -10.54 -9.93
N HIS A 206 -16.70 -10.84 -9.91
CA HIS A 206 -15.99 -11.24 -8.70
C HIS A 206 -15.86 -10.06 -7.71
N PHE A 207 -15.60 -8.85 -8.21
CA PHE A 207 -15.55 -7.65 -7.37
C PHE A 207 -16.93 -7.29 -6.82
N GLN A 208 -17.99 -7.43 -7.62
CA GLN A 208 -19.37 -7.21 -7.17
C GLN A 208 -19.76 -8.18 -6.06
N LEU A 209 -19.45 -9.47 -6.24
CA LEU A 209 -19.66 -10.50 -5.22
C LEU A 209 -18.92 -10.17 -3.91
N LEU A 210 -17.63 -9.81 -4.00
CA LEU A 210 -16.84 -9.49 -2.81
C LEU A 210 -17.44 -8.27 -2.07
N ARG A 211 -17.87 -7.25 -2.82
CA ARG A 211 -18.52 -6.06 -2.26
C ARG A 211 -19.84 -6.40 -1.58
N SER A 212 -20.72 -7.19 -2.21
CA SER A 212 -22.01 -7.53 -1.61
C SER A 212 -21.84 -8.30 -0.30
N MET A 213 -20.90 -9.25 -0.26
CA MET A 213 -20.56 -9.99 0.94
C MET A 213 -20.01 -9.05 2.04
N ALA A 214 -19.08 -8.17 1.71
CA ALA A 214 -18.55 -7.22 2.70
C ALA A 214 -19.64 -6.30 3.26
N GLN A 215 -20.57 -5.84 2.42
CA GLN A 215 -21.72 -5.02 2.85
C GLN A 215 -22.65 -5.79 3.79
N GLU A 216 -23.01 -7.03 3.46
CA GLU A 216 -23.85 -7.89 4.30
C GLU A 216 -23.23 -8.12 5.68
N HIS A 217 -21.89 -8.26 5.74
CA HIS A 217 -21.16 -8.46 6.99
C HIS A 217 -20.68 -7.17 7.67
N GLY A 218 -21.03 -5.99 7.13
CA GLY A 218 -20.63 -4.69 7.68
C GLY A 218 -19.11 -4.47 7.71
N LEU A 219 -18.38 -5.07 6.78
CA LEU A 219 -16.92 -4.99 6.69
C LEU A 219 -16.50 -3.84 5.75
N PRO A 220 -15.75 -2.84 6.24
CA PRO A 220 -15.49 -1.62 5.47
C PRO A 220 -14.41 -1.75 4.39
N MET A 221 -13.53 -2.76 4.46
CA MET A 221 -12.38 -2.86 3.57
C MET A 221 -12.56 -3.90 2.47
N LEU A 222 -12.20 -3.51 1.24
CA LEU A 222 -12.18 -4.35 0.05
C LEU A 222 -10.82 -4.24 -0.62
N SER A 223 -10.00 -5.27 -0.45
CA SER A 223 -8.72 -5.39 -1.16
C SER A 223 -8.91 -6.18 -2.44
N MET A 224 -9.04 -5.48 -3.56
CA MET A 224 -9.28 -6.08 -4.86
C MET A 224 -8.79 -5.16 -5.97
N GLY A 225 -8.34 -5.73 -7.09
CA GLY A 225 -7.67 -5.00 -8.16
C GLY A 225 -6.15 -5.02 -8.03
N MET A 226 -5.51 -5.39 -9.13
CA MET A 226 -4.08 -5.42 -9.37
C MET A 226 -3.75 -4.57 -10.62
N SER A 227 -2.50 -4.59 -11.08
CA SER A 227 -2.01 -3.73 -12.17
C SER A 227 -2.89 -3.69 -13.43
N ALA A 228 -3.61 -4.78 -13.75
CA ALA A 228 -4.41 -4.90 -14.97
C ALA A 228 -5.87 -4.43 -14.81
N ASP A 229 -6.42 -4.44 -13.60
CA ASP A 229 -7.85 -4.35 -13.32
C ASP A 229 -8.21 -3.41 -12.16
N TYR A 230 -7.23 -2.73 -11.55
CA TYR A 230 -7.51 -1.79 -10.45
C TYR A 230 -8.52 -0.67 -10.80
N PRO A 231 -8.60 -0.11 -12.04
CA PRO A 231 -9.63 0.88 -12.36
C PRO A 231 -11.05 0.28 -12.28
N GLN A 232 -11.22 -0.96 -12.76
CA GLN A 232 -12.50 -1.69 -12.65
C GLN A 232 -12.83 -2.00 -11.19
N ALA A 233 -11.83 -2.45 -10.41
CA ALA A 233 -11.99 -2.72 -8.99
C ALA A 233 -12.44 -1.47 -8.21
N ILE A 234 -11.87 -0.30 -8.51
CA ILE A 234 -12.26 0.98 -7.90
C ILE A 234 -13.71 1.34 -8.24
N ALA A 235 -14.12 1.14 -9.50
CA ALA A 235 -15.52 1.32 -9.91
C ALA A 235 -16.48 0.38 -9.17
N GLN A 236 -16.02 -0.82 -8.83
CA GLN A 236 -16.77 -1.78 -8.01
C GLN A 236 -16.60 -1.61 -6.50
N GLY A 237 -15.94 -0.54 -6.03
CA GLY A 237 -15.89 -0.20 -4.60
C GLY A 237 -14.62 -0.60 -3.85
N ALA A 238 -13.53 -0.97 -4.54
CA ALA A 238 -12.26 -1.29 -3.88
C ALA A 238 -11.79 -0.15 -2.97
N THR A 239 -11.34 -0.48 -1.76
CA THR A 239 -10.72 0.48 -0.82
C THR A 239 -9.21 0.32 -0.79
N MET A 240 -8.69 -0.79 -1.32
CA MET A 240 -7.27 -1.08 -1.46
C MET A 240 -7.03 -1.72 -2.83
N VAL A 241 -6.01 -1.24 -3.55
CA VAL A 241 -5.55 -1.82 -4.81
C VAL A 241 -4.07 -2.19 -4.70
N ARG A 242 -3.69 -3.35 -5.27
CA ARG A 242 -2.37 -3.96 -5.07
C ARG A 242 -1.55 -3.88 -6.37
N VAL A 243 -0.66 -2.91 -6.48
CA VAL A 243 0.07 -2.63 -7.73
C VAL A 243 1.56 -2.92 -7.56
N GLY A 244 2.12 -3.78 -8.42
CA GLY A 244 3.53 -4.18 -8.40
C GLY A 244 4.28 -3.72 -9.64
N THR A 245 4.14 -4.47 -10.73
CA THR A 245 4.90 -4.27 -11.98
C THR A 245 4.81 -2.85 -12.54
N ALA A 246 3.65 -2.18 -12.42
CA ALA A 246 3.51 -0.81 -12.88
C ALA A 246 4.36 0.20 -12.09
N ILE A 247 4.78 -0.12 -10.86
CA ILE A 247 5.61 0.74 -10.00
C ILE A 247 7.08 0.31 -10.07
N PHE A 248 7.37 -0.97 -9.82
CA PHE A 248 8.74 -1.45 -9.68
C PHE A 248 9.37 -1.96 -10.98
N GLY A 249 8.58 -2.07 -12.06
CA GLY A 249 9.01 -2.66 -13.32
C GLY A 249 8.91 -4.19 -13.34
N PRO A 250 9.50 -4.85 -14.36
CA PRO A 250 9.52 -6.30 -14.44
C PRO A 250 10.32 -6.90 -13.27
N ARG A 251 10.04 -8.17 -12.97
CA ARG A 251 10.79 -8.91 -11.94
C ARG A 251 12.28 -8.88 -12.29
N PRO A 252 13.18 -8.62 -11.33
CA PRO A 252 14.61 -8.77 -11.57
C PRO A 252 14.92 -10.17 -12.10
N ALA A 253 15.79 -10.27 -13.11
CA ALA A 253 16.25 -11.57 -13.57
C ALA A 253 16.89 -12.31 -12.37
N SER A 254 16.50 -13.56 -12.14
CA SER A 254 17.18 -14.40 -11.15
C SER A 254 18.63 -14.55 -11.58
N THR A 255 19.54 -13.93 -10.83
CA THR A 255 20.98 -14.23 -10.91
C THR A 255 21.27 -15.45 -10.06
#